data_AF-A0A1B0B736-F1
#
_entry.id   AF-A0A1B0B736-F1
#
_cell.length_a   1.000
_cell.length_b   1.000
_cell.length_c   1.000
_cell.angle_alpha   90.00
_cell.angle_beta   90.00
_cell.angle_gamma   90.00
#
_symmetry.space_group_name_H-M   'P 1'
#
loop_
_entity.id
_entity.type
_entity.pdbx_description
1 polymer ?
#
loop_
_entity_poly.entity_id
_entity_poly.type
_entity_poly.pdbx_seq_one_letter_code
_entity_poly.pdbx_strand_id
1 'polypeptide(L)' 'MTFWPNVRVLYDTMSTGAGKSSARIGDGPILTLEKVERQQAGIYQCTADNGVGDPVSVDIRLDVLCKFSFKIF' A
#
# COMPACT_ATOMS: atom_id res chain seq x y z
N MET A 1 12.29 28.52 -11.22
CA MET A 1 12.40 27.64 -10.04
C MET A 1 11.73 26.33 -10.42
N THR A 2 12.53 25.28 -10.53
CA THR A 2 12.24 24.05 -11.29
C THR A 2 11.11 23.24 -10.65
N PHE A 3 10.02 23.05 -11.39
CA PHE A 3 9.10 21.93 -11.20
C PHE A 3 9.92 20.63 -11.28
N TRP A 4 9.85 19.77 -10.26
CA TRP A 4 10.52 18.46 -10.26
C TRP A 4 9.56 17.42 -10.87
N PRO A 5 9.73 16.96 -12.12
CA PRO A 5 8.71 16.13 -12.76
C PRO A 5 8.81 14.64 -12.43
N ASN A 6 9.72 14.21 -11.54
CA ASN A 6 10.06 12.80 -11.36
C ASN A 6 9.96 12.35 -9.90
N VAL A 7 8.79 12.52 -9.29
CA VAL A 7 8.52 11.92 -7.98
C VAL A 7 8.37 10.41 -8.17
N ARG A 8 9.28 9.63 -7.59
CA ARG A 8 9.16 8.18 -7.51
C ARG A 8 8.26 7.84 -6.33
N VAL A 9 7.15 7.18 -6.62
CA VAL A 9 6.22 6.70 -5.60
C VAL A 9 6.26 5.19 -5.60
N LEU A 10 6.34 4.60 -4.42
CA LEU A 10 6.45 3.17 -4.22
C LEU A 10 5.47 2.72 -3.13
N TYR A 11 4.88 1.54 -3.32
CA TYR A 11 3.93 0.97 -2.38
C TYR A 11 4.41 -0.38 -1.87
N ASP A 12 4.30 -0.57 -0.56
CA ASP A 12 4.69 -1.80 0.12
C ASP A 12 3.60 -2.26 1.11
N THR A 13 3.43 -3.57 1.29
CA THR A 13 2.54 -4.11 2.33
C THR A 13 3.28 -4.25 3.65
N MET A 14 2.70 -3.78 4.75
CA MET A 14 3.28 -3.92 6.08
C MET A 14 2.73 -5.17 6.77
N SER A 15 3.52 -6.26 6.81
CA SER A 15 3.16 -7.44 7.59
C SER A 15 3.24 -7.13 9.10
N THR A 16 2.14 -7.30 9.82
CA THR A 16 2.04 -7.07 11.27
C THR A 16 2.46 -8.28 12.11
N GLY A 17 3.02 -9.34 11.51
CA GLY A 17 3.48 -10.55 12.19
C GLY A 17 4.93 -10.48 12.71
N ALA A 18 5.29 -11.38 13.64
CA ALA A 18 6.65 -11.58 14.13
C ALA A 18 7.56 -12.11 12.99
N GLY A 19 7.99 -11.19 12.14
CA GLY A 19 8.53 -11.43 10.81
C GLY A 19 8.03 -10.33 9.89
N LYS A 20 8.51 -9.09 10.10
CA LYS A 20 8.12 -7.91 9.32
C LYS A 20 8.70 -8.03 7.91
N SER A 21 8.05 -8.80 7.04
CA SER A 21 8.32 -8.73 5.61
C SER A 21 7.51 -7.58 5.02
N SER A 22 8.22 -6.58 4.52
CA SER A 22 7.66 -5.57 3.63
C SER A 22 7.78 -6.09 2.20
N ALA A 23 6.66 -6.14 1.47
CA ALA A 23 6.66 -6.59 0.08
C ALA A 23 6.24 -5.45 -0.83
N ARG A 24 7.08 -5.13 -1.82
CA ARG A 24 6.74 -4.16 -2.87
C ARG A 24 5.58 -4.70 -3.69
N ILE A 25 4.54 -3.90 -3.84
CA ILE A 25 3.33 -4.27 -4.59
C ILE A 25 3.04 -3.38 -5.80
N GLY A 26 3.71 -2.23 -5.91
CA GLY A 26 3.53 -1.33 -7.04
C GLY A 26 4.36 -0.06 -6.95
N ASP A 27 4.36 0.68 -8.05
CA ASP A 27 5.04 1.95 -8.23
C ASP A 27 4.20 2.93 -9.05
N GLY A 28 4.52 4.21 -8.96
CA GLY A 28 3.85 5.29 -9.69
C GLY A 28 2.78 6.03 -8.87
N PRO A 29 2.14 7.06 -9.47
CA PRO A 29 1.27 7.97 -8.73
C PRO A 29 -0.06 7.34 -8.27
N ILE A 30 -0.46 6.21 -8.84
CA ILE A 30 -1.73 5.54 -8.55
C ILE A 30 -1.45 4.05 -8.34
N LEU A 31 -1.82 3.52 -7.17
CA LEU A 31 -1.89 2.08 -6.93
C LEU A 31 -3.31 1.58 -7.21
N THR A 32 -3.44 0.62 -8.12
CA THR A 32 -4.72 -0.04 -8.41
C THR A 32 -4.71 -1.45 -7.84
N LEU A 33 -5.68 -1.77 -6.99
CA LEU A 33 -5.88 -3.11 -6.43
C LEU A 33 -7.11 -3.73 -7.09
N GLU A 34 -6.90 -4.74 -7.95
CA GLU A 34 -7.99 -5.45 -8.62
C GLU A 34 -8.43 -6.67 -7.81
N LYS A 35 -9.74 -6.97 -7.81
CA LYS A 35 -10.33 -8.19 -7.22
C LYS A 35 -9.86 -8.46 -5.78
N VAL A 36 -9.93 -7.44 -4.93
CA VAL A 36 -9.41 -7.50 -3.56
C VAL A 36 -10.14 -8.54 -2.71
N GLU A 37 -9.37 -9.40 -2.04
CA GLU A 37 -9.83 -10.41 -1.08
C GLU A 37 -9.60 -9.97 0.38
N ARG A 38 -10.32 -10.60 1.32
CA ARG A 38 -10.26 -10.24 2.75
C ARG A 38 -8.85 -10.34 3.34
N GLN A 39 -8.04 -11.27 2.84
CA GLN A 39 -6.67 -11.54 3.27
C GLN A 39 -5.71 -10.40 2.88
N GLN A 40 -6.10 -9.56 1.92
CA GLN A 40 -5.32 -8.39 1.50
C GLN A 40 -5.62 -7.15 2.36
N ALA A 41 -6.56 -7.23 3.32
CA ALA A 41 -6.76 -6.17 4.30
C ALA A 41 -5.51 -6.00 5.18
N GLY A 42 -5.18 -4.76 5.53
CA GLY A 42 -3.98 -4.46 6.30
C GLY A 42 -3.46 -3.04 6.09
N ILE A 43 -2.22 -2.82 6.48
CA ILE A 43 -1.53 -1.54 6.31
C ILE A 43 -0.64 -1.62 5.07
N TYR A 44 -0.78 -0.62 4.22
CA TYR A 44 0.03 -0.38 3.04
C TYR A 44 0.83 0.89 3.29
N GLN A 45 2.09 0.93 2.91
CA GLN A 45 2.92 2.12 3.04
C GLN A 45 3.19 2.70 1.66
N CYS A 46 2.91 3.98 1.49
CA CYS A 46 3.26 4.76 0.31
C CYS A 46 4.51 5.59 0.63
N THR A 47 5.57 5.42 -0.15
CA THR A 47 6.80 6.22 -0.01
C THR A 47 7.02 7.05 -1.27
N ALA A 48 7.17 8.37 -1.10
CA ALA A 48 7.43 9.32 -2.18
C ALA A 48 8.83 9.92 -2.05
N ASP A 49 9.59 9.87 -3.14
CA ASP A 49 10.96 10.35 -3.25
C ASP A 49 11.09 11.27 -4.47
N ASN A 50 11.43 12.54 -4.23
CA ASN A 50 11.67 13.54 -5.27
C ASN A 50 13.17 13.77 -5.55
N GLY A 51 14.06 13.00 -4.90
CA GLY A 51 15.51 13.12 -5.00
C GLY A 51 16.12 14.25 -4.16
N VAL A 52 15.35 14.92 -3.31
CA VAL A 52 15.81 16.01 -2.44
C VAL A 52 15.41 15.75 -0.99
N GLY A 53 16.41 15.53 -0.13
CA GLY A 53 16.19 15.17 1.26
C GLY A 53 15.76 13.72 1.43
N ASP A 54 15.19 13.40 2.59
CA ASP A 54 14.73 12.06 2.90
C ASP A 54 13.34 11.79 2.25
N PRO A 55 13.10 10.58 1.73
CA PRO A 55 11.78 10.17 1.26
C PRO A 55 10.72 10.28 2.36
N VAL A 56 9.49 10.58 1.96
CA VAL A 56 8.35 10.67 2.89
C VAL A 56 7.47 9.44 2.75
N SER A 57 7.11 8.83 3.89
CA SER A 57 6.24 7.65 3.93
C SER A 57 4.94 7.93 4.67
N VAL A 58 3.83 7.35 4.16
CA VAL A 58 2.50 7.42 4.77
C VAL A 58 1.87 6.03 4.82
N ASP A 59 1.30 5.69 5.98
CA ASP A 59 0.56 4.45 6.18
C ASP A 59 -0.91 4.61 5.76
N ILE A 60 -1.40 3.64 4.98
CA ILE A 60 -2.74 3.57 4.40
C ILE A 60 -3.39 2.29 4.92
N ARG A 61 -4.52 2.43 5.61
CA ARG A 61 -5.29 1.28 6.09
C ARG A 61 -6.30 0.83 5.04
N LEU A 62 -6.20 -0.42 4.61
CA LEU A 62 -7.18 -1.07 3.73
C LEU A 62 -8.08 -1.99 4.53
N ASP A 63 -9.35 -1.59 4.68
CA ASP A 63 -10.40 -2.44 5.25
C ASP A 63 -11.22 -3.05 4.11
N VAL A 64 -11.15 -4.38 3.96
CA VAL A 64 -11.88 -5.12 2.91
C VAL A 64 -13.21 -5.61 3.47
N LEU A 65 -14.31 -5.02 2.99
CA LEU A 65 -15.66 -5.39 3.41
C LEU A 65 -16.18 -6.57 2.56
N CYS A 66 -16.40 -7.70 3.22
CA CYS A 66 -17.00 -8.88 2.60
C CYS A 66 -18.42 -9.12 3.12
N LYS A 67 -19.30 -9.67 2.27
CA LYS A 67 -20.60 -10.17 2.73
C LYS A 67 -20.39 -11.37 3.65
N PHE A 68 -20.87 -11.28 4.87
CA PHE A 68 -20.91 -12.42 5.77
C PHE A 68 -21.91 -13.46 5.23
N SER A 69 -21.41 -14.57 4.70
CA SER A 69 -22.25 -15.69 4.28
C SER A 69 -22.19 -16.77 5.36
N PHE A 70 -23.07 -16.67 6.35
CA PHE A 70 -23.34 -17.80 7.24
C PHE A 70 -24.21 -18.78 6.47
N LYS A 71 -23.58 -19.79 5.84
CA LYS A 71 -24.32 -20.95 5.36
C LYS A 71 -24.60 -21.83 6.55
N ILE A 72 -25.81 -21.71 7.07
CA ILE A 72 -26.41 -22.78 7.85
C ILE A 72 -26.93 -23.74 6.79
N PHE A 73 -26.44 -24.98 6.83
CA PHE A 73 -26.66 -26.10 5.89
C PHE A 73 -25.78 -26.10 4.63
#